data_AF-A0A7C5GX17-F1
#
_entry.id   AF-A0A7C5GX17-F1
#
_cell.length_a   1.000
_cell.length_b   1.000
_cell.length_c   1.000
_cell.angle_alpha   90.00
_cell.angle_beta   90.00
_cell.angle_gamma   90.00
#
_symmetry.space_group_name_H-M   'P 1'
#
loop_
_entity.id
_entity.type
_entity.pdbx_description
1 polymer ?
#
loop_
_entity_poly.entity_id
_entity_poly.type
_entity_poly.pdbx_seq_one_letter_code
_entity_poly.pdbx_strand_id
1 'polypeptide(L)'
;NRLSVLMELQADCYAGIWAHHSQRQLDWLEAGDIEEGLQAAASIGDDRLQRNAGQQVNPEGFTHGTSKQRSYWLTVGIKYGDMQRCDTFAAAQ
;
A
#
# COMPACT_ATOMS: atom_id res chain seq x y z
N ASN A 1 -10.03 14.98 1.14
CA ASN A 1 -8.72 14.45 0.68
C ASN A 1 -8.81 13.10 -0.05
N ARG A 2 -9.99 12.69 -0.54
CA ARG A 2 -10.20 11.33 -1.09
C ARG A 2 -9.29 10.97 -2.27
N LEU A 3 -9.11 11.88 -3.23
CA LEU A 3 -8.27 11.63 -4.41
C LEU A 3 -6.80 11.39 -4.05
N SER A 4 -6.28 12.10 -3.04
CA SER A 4 -4.92 11.89 -2.52
C SER A 4 -4.75 10.46 -1.99
N VAL A 5 -5.70 10.00 -1.17
CA VAL A 5 -5.69 8.63 -0.63
C VAL A 5 -5.69 7.61 -1.77
N LEU A 6 -6.55 7.76 -2.78
CA LEU A 6 -6.61 6.81 -3.89
C LEU A 6 -5.31 6.75 -4.70
N MET A 7 -4.66 7.90 -4.88
CA MET A 7 -3.36 8.00 -5.54
C MET A 7 -2.26 7.28 -4.73
N GLU A 8 -2.21 7.49 -3.41
CA GLU A 8 -1.26 6.81 -2.53
C GLU A 8 -1.43 5.29 -2.53
N LEU A 9 -2.68 4.82 -2.52
CA LEU A 9 -2.98 3.39 -2.61
C LEU A 9 -2.59 2.79 -3.97
N GLN A 10 -2.71 3.56 -5.06
CA GLN A 10 -2.27 3.11 -6.38
C GLN A 10 -0.75 3.00 -6.43
N ALA A 11 -0.04 3.95 -5.80
CA ALA A 11 1.41 3.90 -5.68
C ALA A 11 1.90 2.65 -4.95
N ASP A 12 1.23 2.22 -3.87
CA ASP A 12 1.53 0.94 -3.19
C ASP A 12 1.40 -0.25 -4.14
N CYS A 13 0.34 -0.28 -4.94
CA CYS A 13 0.13 -1.35 -5.92
C CYS A 13 1.25 -1.37 -6.98
N TYR A 14 1.66 -0.21 -7.47
CA TYR A 14 2.78 -0.11 -8.42
C TYR A 14 4.13 -0.51 -7.80
N ALA A 15 4.38 -0.16 -6.54
CA ALA A 15 5.56 -0.65 -5.82
C ALA A 15 5.56 -2.19 -5.75
N GLY A 16 4.40 -2.81 -5.52
CA GLY A 16 4.26 -4.26 -5.54
C GLY A 16 4.50 -4.87 -6.92
N ILE A 17 4.01 -4.24 -8.00
CA ILE A 17 4.30 -4.68 -9.38
C ILE A 17 5.80 -4.63 -9.66
N TRP A 18 6.47 -3.56 -9.25
CA TRP A 18 7.92 -3.47 -9.39
C TRP A 18 8.61 -4.61 -8.65
N ALA A 19 8.24 -4.91 -7.41
CA ALA A 19 8.79 -6.02 -6.64
C ALA A 19 8.54 -7.38 -7.33
N HIS A 20 7.35 -7.59 -7.90
CA HIS A 20 7.02 -8.80 -8.66
C HIS A 20 7.99 -9.02 -9.83
N HIS A 21 8.18 -8.00 -10.66
CA HIS A 21 9.03 -8.12 -11.86
C HIS A 21 10.51 -8.14 -11.51
N SER A 22 10.95 -7.35 -10.53
CA SER A 22 12.35 -7.33 -10.09
C SER A 22 12.74 -8.67 -9.49
N GLN A 23 11.89 -9.32 -8.69
CA GLN A 23 12.16 -10.66 -8.17
C GLN A 23 12.33 -11.68 -9.29
N ARG A 24 11.45 -11.66 -10.29
CA ARG A 24 11.53 -12.59 -11.43
C ARG A 24 12.79 -12.43 -12.26
N GLN A 25 13.37 -11.24 -12.27
CA GLN A 25 14.57 -10.92 -13.06
C GLN A 25 15.87 -11.14 -12.29
N LEU A 26 15.88 -10.83 -10.99
CA LEU A 26 17.09 -10.71 -10.19
C LEU A 26 17.18 -11.74 -9.05
N ASP A 27 16.05 -12.37 -8.68
CA ASP A 27 15.94 -13.38 -7.63
C ASP A 27 16.61 -12.98 -6.30
N TRP A 28 16.25 -11.81 -5.78
CA TRP A 28 17.02 -11.09 -4.74
C TRP A 28 16.23 -10.77 -3.47
N LEU A 29 14.90 -10.80 -3.52
CA LEU A 29 14.02 -10.61 -2.37
C LEU A 29 13.83 -11.93 -1.63
N GLU A 30 14.05 -11.87 -0.32
CA GLU A 30 13.70 -12.92 0.61
C GLU A 30 12.27 -12.72 1.14
N ALA A 31 11.70 -13.76 1.75
CA ALA A 31 10.38 -13.64 2.38
C ALA A 31 10.34 -12.54 3.46
N GLY A 32 11.45 -12.36 4.20
CA GLY A 32 11.60 -11.30 5.19
C GLY A 32 11.50 -9.90 4.59
N ASP A 33 12.10 -9.67 3.41
CA ASP A 33 12.05 -8.36 2.74
C ASP A 33 10.62 -7.98 2.33
N ILE A 34 9.83 -8.96 1.90
CA ILE A 34 8.41 -8.76 1.57
C ILE A 34 7.61 -8.41 2.82
N GLU A 35 7.84 -9.11 3.93
CA GLU A 35 7.20 -8.82 5.21
C GLU A 35 7.56 -7.42 5.73
N GLU A 36 8.84 -7.04 5.65
CA GLU A 36 9.32 -5.70 6.01
C GLU A 36 8.67 -4.62 5.15
N GLY A 37 8.58 -4.82 3.83
CA GLY A 37 7.90 -3.90 2.92
C GLY A 37 6.42 -3.72 3.26
N LEU A 38 5.71 -4.81 3.59
CA LEU A 38 4.32 -4.78 4.02
C LEU A 38 4.13 -4.04 5.36
N GLN A 39 5.05 -4.24 6.30
CA GLN A 39 5.07 -3.52 7.57
C GLN A 39 5.35 -2.03 7.39
N ALA A 40 6.28 -1.67 6.51
CA ALA A 40 6.58 -0.29 6.14
C ALA A 40 5.35 0.39 5.54
N ALA A 41 4.68 -0.24 4.57
CA ALA A 41 3.46 0.28 3.97
C ALA A 41 2.33 0.46 5.00
N ALA A 42 2.17 -0.49 5.93
CA ALA A 42 1.22 -0.38 7.03
C ALA A 42 1.59 0.75 8.01
N SER A 43 2.88 0.98 8.26
CA SER A 43 3.35 1.94 9.27
C SER A 43 2.93 3.38 8.98
N ILE A 44 2.78 3.74 7.70
CA ILE A 44 2.41 5.08 7.23
C ILE A 44 0.91 5.25 6.95
N GLY A 45 0.08 4.25 7.29
CA GLY A 45 -1.37 4.41 7.26
C GLY A 45 -1.85 5.44 8.29
N ASP A 46 -2.78 6.31 7.91
CA ASP A 46 -3.23 7.43 8.73
C ASP A 46 -3.84 6.99 10.06
N ASP A 47 -4.52 5.85 10.11
CA ASP A 47 -5.06 5.29 11.35
C ASP A 47 -3.96 4.87 12.32
N ARG A 48 -2.81 4.39 11.82
CA ARG A 48 -1.64 4.10 12.65
C ARG A 48 -0.89 5.35 13.05
N LEU A 49 -0.71 6.30 12.12
CA LEU A 49 -0.07 7.59 12.43
C LEU A 49 -0.84 8.37 13.50
N GLN A 50 -2.16 8.45 13.38
CA GLN A 50 -3.01 9.12 14.38
C GLN A 50 -2.96 8.40 15.74
N ARG A 51 -3.04 7.07 15.79
CA ARG A 51 -2.89 6.30 17.03
C ARG A 51 -1.53 6.53 17.69
N ASN A 52 -0.45 6.52 16.91
CA ASN A 52 0.91 6.77 17.40
C ASN A 52 1.09 8.20 17.93
N ALA A 53 0.33 9.16 17.38
CA ALA A 53 0.26 10.52 17.88
C ALA A 53 -0.65 10.69 19.12
N GLY A 54 -1.23 9.59 19.65
CA GLY A 54 -2.16 9.64 20.77
C GLY A 54 -3.55 10.20 20.42
N GLN A 55 -3.88 10.30 19.13
CA GLN A 55 -5.15 10.82 18.65
C GLN A 55 -6.16 9.71 18.41
N GLN A 56 -7.45 10.04 18.52
CA GLN A 56 -8.50 9.18 18.02
C GLN A 56 -8.44 9.13 16.50
N VAL A 57 -8.79 7.97 15.92
CA VAL A 57 -8.79 7.81 14.46
C VAL A 57 -9.94 8.61 13.85
N ASN A 58 -9.63 9.59 13.02
CA ASN A 58 -10.59 10.39 12.26
C ASN A 58 -10.38 10.21 10.74
N PRO A 59 -11.27 9.48 10.05
CA PRO A 59 -11.19 9.25 8.60
C PRO A 59 -11.25 10.51 7.74
N GLU A 60 -11.86 11.61 8.21
CA GLU A 60 -11.96 12.85 7.42
C GLU A 60 -10.59 13.49 7.16
N GLY A 61 -9.63 13.26 8.06
CA GLY A 61 -8.28 13.81 7.99
C GLY A 61 -7.29 12.98 7.15
N PHE A 62 -7.71 11.86 6.56
CA PHE A 62 -6.79 10.95 5.89
C PHE A 62 -6.18 11.53 4.61
N THR A 63 -4.90 11.26 4.37
CA THR A 63 -4.15 11.64 3.17
C THR A 63 -3.44 10.45 2.50
N HIS A 64 -3.15 9.40 3.26
CA HIS A 64 -2.44 8.19 2.82
C HIS A 64 -3.34 6.93 2.82
N GLY A 65 -4.48 6.98 3.52
CA GLY A 65 -5.39 5.84 3.70
C GLY A 65 -5.04 5.01 4.93
N THR A 66 -5.80 3.95 5.17
CA THR A 66 -5.56 3.07 6.32
C THR A 66 -4.37 2.15 6.11
N SER A 67 -3.70 1.74 7.19
CA SER A 67 -2.65 0.73 7.18
C SER A 67 -3.06 -0.52 6.42
N LYS A 68 -4.31 -0.97 6.62
CA LYS A 68 -4.86 -2.15 5.95
C LYS A 68 -4.98 -1.96 4.44
N GLN A 69 -5.44 -0.79 3.99
CA GLN A 69 -5.55 -0.50 2.56
C GLN A 69 -4.16 -0.48 1.90
N ARG A 70 -3.17 0.15 2.55
CA ARG A 70 -1.80 0.22 2.01
C ARG A 70 -1.17 -1.16 1.84
N SER A 71 -1.21 -2.00 2.88
CA SER A 71 -0.71 -3.39 2.77
C SER A 71 -1.49 -4.23 1.75
N TYR A 72 -2.81 -4.04 1.65
CA TYR A 72 -3.63 -4.73 0.65
C TYR A 72 -3.15 -4.41 -0.77
N TRP A 73 -3.01 -3.13 -1.11
CA TRP A 73 -2.63 -2.72 -2.46
C TRP A 73 -1.20 -3.14 -2.82
N LEU A 74 -0.26 -3.03 -1.88
CA LEU A 74 1.09 -3.57 -2.07
C LEU A 74 1.05 -5.09 -2.35
N THR A 75 0.24 -5.84 -1.58
CA THR A 75 0.07 -7.29 -1.80
C THR A 75 -0.52 -7.61 -3.17
N VAL A 76 -1.51 -6.83 -3.64
CA VAL A 76 -2.09 -7.00 -4.98
C VAL A 76 -1.01 -6.86 -6.05
N GLY A 77 -0.17 -5.82 -5.95
CA GLY A 77 0.93 -5.60 -6.87
C GLY A 77 1.93 -6.75 -6.89
N ILE A 78 2.41 -7.18 -5.72
CA ILE A 78 3.38 -8.28 -5.57
C ILE A 78 2.81 -9.58 -6.16
N LYS A 79 1.54 -9.87 -5.87
CA LYS A 79 0.90 -11.13 -6.26
C LYS A 79 0.70 -11.23 -7.78
N TYR A 80 0.24 -10.16 -8.41
CA TYR A 80 -0.22 -10.23 -9.79
C TYR A 80 0.71 -9.61 -10.83
N GLY A 81 1.53 -8.62 -10.45
CA GLY A 81 2.43 -7.95 -11.40
C GLY A 81 1.72 -7.23 -12.56
N ASP A 82 0.44 -6.92 -12.41
CA ASP A 82 -0.45 -6.45 -13.49
C ASP A 82 -1.04 -5.07 -13.15
N MET A 83 -0.73 -4.06 -13.99
CA MET A 83 -1.18 -2.68 -13.81
C MET A 83 -2.70 -2.54 -13.87
N GLN A 84 -3.41 -3.39 -14.64
CA GLN A 84 -4.86 -3.34 -14.74
C GLN A 84 -5.55 -3.69 -13.42
N ARG A 85 -4.84 -4.37 -12.51
CA ARG A 85 -5.37 -4.69 -11.19
C ARG A 85 -5.20 -3.56 -10.19
N CYS A 86 -4.48 -2.49 -10.50
CA CYS A 86 -4.18 -1.36 -9.62
C CYS A 86 -5.14 -0.16 -9.77
N ASP A 87 -6.35 -0.38 -10.29
CA ASP A 87 -7.36 0.68 -10.36
C ASP A 87 -8.03 0.91 -8.99
N THR A 88 -7.38 1.74 -8.18
CA THR A 88 -7.87 2.13 -6.85
C THR A 88 -9.07 3.07 -6.93
N PHE A 89 -9.23 3.81 -8.04
CA PHE A 89 -10.31 4.76 -8.24
C PHE A 89 -11.63 4.05 -8.52
N ALA A 90 -11.59 2.93 -9.24
CA ALA A 90 -12.76 2.06 -9.43
C ALA A 90 -13.13 1.29 -8.15
N ALA A 91 -12.15 0.85 -7.35
CA ALA A 91 -12.39 0.10 -6.11
C ALA A 91 -13.04 0.93 -4.98
N ALA A 92 -13.13 2.25 -5.15
CA ALA A 92 -13.72 3.17 -4.18
C ALA A 92 -15.18 3.54 -4.50
N GLN A 93 -15.76 3.05 -5.60
CA GLN A 93 -17.20 3.17 -5.90
C GLN A 93 -17.99 2.09 -5.16
#